data_AF-A0A7D9JEP1-F1
#
_entry.id   AF-A0A7D9JEP1-F1
#
_cell.length_a   1.000
_cell.length_b   1.000
_cell.length_c   1.000
_cell.angle_alpha   90.00
_cell.angle_beta   90.00
_cell.angle_gamma   90.00
#
_symmetry.space_group_name_H-M   'P 1'
#
loop_
_entity.id
_entity.type
_entity.pdbx_description
1 polymer ?
#
loop_
_entity_poly.entity_id
_entity_poly.type
_entity_poly.pdbx_seq_one_letter_code
_entity_poly.pdbx_strand_id
1 'polypeptide(L)'
;MTSVKNILYRNFCLAKNKVKWLGVLEDLKAFVLTEIDEDTAENTNWRSPSGGTWKFESELLAVTWQTKSMNISFEGEKGKDLTEQVISNLKEKGVKEHNSIALAQKDTEDDGGDITTVECETTAQVVCNELPTEVSMIKLKLNQHIVETKAELQQIKENFTEQLDQLKELSFNGGTKVTEYCLTSLEHENGTLRHENTQLRRENDSLKERFNNRSYMVSDLNTKIKNIEDEKLSLVTALKLLQEDSKTTVYH
;
A
#
# COMPACT_ATOMS: atom_id res chain seq x y z
N MET A 1 -9.31 17.62 -18.68
CA MET A 1 -9.46 16.82 -17.44
C MET A 1 -8.76 15.49 -17.65
N THR A 2 -7.70 15.22 -16.89
CA THR A 2 -7.02 13.92 -16.92
C THR A 2 -7.91 12.94 -16.14
N SER A 3 -8.49 11.94 -16.80
CA SER A 3 -9.29 10.90 -16.13
C SER A 3 -8.48 10.27 -14.99
N VAL A 4 -9.11 9.99 -13.84
CA VAL A 4 -8.48 9.31 -12.68
C VAL A 4 -7.74 8.05 -13.13
N LYS A 5 -8.31 7.34 -14.10
CA LYS A 5 -7.69 6.20 -14.79
C LYS A 5 -6.30 6.54 -15.34
N ASN A 6 -6.15 7.66 -16.05
CA ASN A 6 -4.86 8.10 -16.63
C ASN A 6 -3.81 8.46 -15.57
N ILE A 7 -4.23 8.88 -14.38
CA ILE A 7 -3.33 9.16 -13.25
C ILE A 7 -2.80 7.83 -12.71
N LEU A 8 -3.68 6.85 -12.48
CA LEU A 8 -3.32 5.54 -11.96
C LEU A 8 -2.42 4.75 -12.92
N TYR A 9 -2.57 4.94 -14.24
CA TYR A 9 -1.66 4.37 -15.25
C TYR A 9 -0.20 4.85 -15.14
N ARG A 10 0.10 5.89 -14.35
CA ARG A 10 1.49 6.33 -14.09
C ARG A 10 2.21 5.44 -13.09
N ASN A 11 1.49 4.68 -12.28
CA ASN A 11 2.07 3.79 -11.28
C ASN A 11 2.56 2.47 -11.88
N PHE A 12 2.31 2.20 -13.18
CA PHE A 12 2.86 1.05 -13.87
C PHE A 12 4.24 1.33 -14.46
N CYS A 13 5.09 0.31 -14.47
CA CYS A 13 6.31 0.32 -15.27
C CYS A 13 6.62 -1.08 -15.84
N LEU A 14 7.49 -1.12 -16.85
CA LEU A 14 8.00 -2.36 -17.44
C LEU A 14 9.43 -2.58 -16.98
N ALA A 15 9.69 -3.72 -16.32
CA ALA A 15 11.03 -4.11 -15.92
C ALA A 15 11.25 -5.59 -16.23
N LYS A 16 12.28 -5.89 -17.03
CA LYS A 16 12.63 -7.27 -17.43
C LYS A 16 11.41 -8.05 -17.97
N ASN A 17 10.64 -7.43 -18.87
CA ASN A 17 9.41 -7.96 -19.47
C ASN A 17 8.29 -8.30 -18.48
N LYS A 18 8.34 -7.75 -17.26
CA LYS A 18 7.25 -7.86 -16.28
C LYS A 18 6.63 -6.50 -16.05
N VAL A 19 5.31 -6.48 -15.96
CA VAL A 19 4.57 -5.31 -15.50
C VAL A 19 4.76 -5.21 -13.99
N LYS A 20 5.07 -4.01 -13.53
CA LYS A 20 5.22 -3.70 -12.11
C LYS A 20 4.30 -2.58 -11.70
N TRP A 21 3.87 -2.63 -10.44
CA TRP A 21 3.09 -1.59 -9.78
C TRP A 21 3.94 -0.90 -8.71
N LEU A 22 4.15 0.40 -8.88
CA LEU A 22 4.96 1.26 -8.01
C LEU A 22 4.12 2.10 -7.03
N GLY A 23 2.79 2.06 -7.15
CA GLY A 23 1.88 2.77 -6.26
C GLY A 23 1.60 2.02 -4.96
N VAL A 24 0.76 2.62 -4.12
CA VAL A 24 0.25 1.99 -2.90
C VAL A 24 -0.89 1.00 -3.22
N LEU A 25 -1.29 0.18 -2.24
CA LEU A 25 -2.34 -0.82 -2.42
C LEU A 25 -3.71 -0.17 -2.69
N GLU A 26 -3.97 0.97 -2.06
CA GLU A 26 -5.23 1.72 -2.17
C GLU A 26 -5.45 2.23 -3.60
N ASP A 27 -4.39 2.76 -4.22
CA ASP A 27 -4.41 3.18 -5.63
C ASP A 27 -4.61 1.97 -6.56
N LEU A 28 -4.06 0.81 -6.20
CA LEU A 28 -4.26 -0.41 -6.99
C LEU A 28 -5.70 -0.90 -6.88
N LYS A 29 -6.31 -0.81 -5.68
CA LYS A 29 -7.73 -1.10 -5.48
C LYS A 29 -8.58 -0.17 -6.32
N ALA A 30 -8.30 1.13 -6.29
CA ALA A 30 -9.00 2.12 -7.10
C ALA A 30 -8.86 1.82 -8.60
N PHE A 31 -7.66 1.46 -9.06
CA PHE A 31 -7.43 1.08 -10.45
C PHE A 31 -8.27 -0.14 -10.84
N VAL A 32 -8.24 -1.20 -10.05
CA VAL A 32 -9.01 -2.42 -10.34
C VAL A 32 -10.51 -2.15 -10.35
N LEU A 33 -11.01 -1.32 -9.43
CA LEU A 33 -12.41 -0.91 -9.41
C LEU A 33 -12.82 -0.15 -10.68
N THR A 34 -11.94 0.66 -11.27
CA THR A 34 -12.22 1.32 -12.56
C THR A 34 -12.28 0.39 -13.75
N GLU A 35 -11.85 -0.88 -13.63
CA GLU A 35 -11.85 -1.86 -14.74
C GLU A 35 -13.01 -2.87 -14.66
N ILE A 36 -13.68 -2.98 -13.50
CA ILE A 36 -14.72 -4.01 -13.24
C ILE A 36 -16.15 -3.46 -13.10
N ASP A 37 -16.37 -2.17 -13.37
CA ASP A 37 -17.64 -1.41 -13.21
C ASP A 37 -18.16 -1.30 -11.75
N GLU A 38 -18.59 -0.09 -11.38
CA GLU A 38 -18.82 0.38 -10.00
C GLU A 38 -19.94 -0.34 -9.24
N ASP A 39 -20.89 -1.00 -9.93
CA ASP A 39 -22.11 -1.55 -9.32
C ASP A 39 -21.96 -2.96 -8.71
N THR A 40 -20.79 -3.59 -8.82
CA THR A 40 -20.53 -4.91 -8.20
C THR A 40 -19.61 -4.86 -6.98
N ALA A 41 -19.25 -3.65 -6.53
CA ALA A 41 -18.21 -3.43 -5.51
C ALA A 41 -18.72 -3.48 -4.05
N GLU A 42 -19.72 -4.30 -3.74
CA GLU A 42 -19.94 -4.70 -2.35
C GLU A 42 -18.98 -5.84 -1.99
N ASN A 43 -18.00 -5.53 -1.13
CA ASN A 43 -16.91 -6.39 -0.64
C ASN A 43 -15.71 -6.62 -1.58
N THR A 44 -14.67 -5.84 -1.31
CA THR A 44 -13.31 -6.03 -1.80
C THR A 44 -12.78 -7.43 -1.48
N ASN A 45 -12.77 -8.33 -2.48
CA ASN A 45 -12.15 -9.67 -2.45
C ASN A 45 -10.62 -9.67 -2.34
N TRP A 46 -10.03 -8.56 -1.85
CA TRP A 46 -8.60 -8.45 -1.67
C TRP A 46 -8.16 -9.31 -0.46
N ARG A 47 -7.34 -10.32 -0.72
CA ARG A 47 -6.80 -11.23 0.29
C ARG A 47 -5.28 -11.16 0.31
N SER A 48 -4.70 -11.33 1.50
CA SER A 48 -3.26 -11.47 1.69
C SER A 48 -2.92 -12.90 2.15
N PRO A 49 -2.86 -13.89 1.23
CA PRO A 49 -2.59 -15.29 1.59
C PRO A 49 -1.20 -15.51 2.22
N SER A 50 -0.28 -14.58 1.99
CA SER A 50 0.98 -14.44 2.72
C SER A 50 1.28 -12.95 2.73
N GLY A 51 1.79 -12.38 3.84
CA GLY A 51 1.90 -10.92 4.05
C GLY A 51 2.67 -10.11 2.99
N GLY A 52 3.25 -10.75 1.97
CA GLY A 52 3.88 -10.10 0.82
C GLY A 52 3.16 -10.27 -0.53
N THR A 53 2.00 -10.92 -0.58
CA THR A 53 1.23 -11.10 -1.82
C THR A 53 -0.23 -10.72 -1.57
N TRP A 54 -0.75 -9.84 -2.41
CA TRP A 54 -2.14 -9.43 -2.45
C TRP A 54 -2.81 -10.02 -3.68
N LYS A 55 -4.01 -10.55 -3.48
CA LYS A 55 -4.82 -11.12 -4.56
C LYS A 55 -6.21 -10.52 -4.56
N PHE A 56 -6.70 -10.19 -5.73
CA PHE A 56 -8.08 -9.86 -6.02
C PHE A 56 -8.62 -10.87 -7.02
N GLU A 57 -9.88 -11.25 -6.87
CA GLU A 57 -10.56 -12.18 -7.76
C GLU A 57 -12.02 -11.77 -7.90
N SER A 58 -12.44 -11.59 -9.16
CA SER A 58 -13.83 -11.46 -9.58
C SER A 58 -14.09 -12.41 -10.75
N GLU A 59 -15.35 -12.49 -11.18
CA GLU A 59 -15.74 -13.32 -12.34
C GLU A 59 -15.02 -12.90 -13.63
N LEU A 60 -14.63 -11.61 -13.75
CA LEU A 60 -14.05 -11.04 -14.97
C LEU A 60 -12.54 -10.81 -14.89
N LEU A 61 -11.99 -10.63 -13.68
CA LEU A 61 -10.61 -10.20 -13.48
C LEU A 61 -10.04 -10.76 -12.17
N ALA A 62 -8.87 -11.38 -12.28
CA ALA A 62 -8.01 -11.71 -11.16
C ALA A 62 -6.74 -10.88 -11.21
N VAL A 63 -6.33 -10.30 -10.08
CA VAL A 63 -5.13 -9.48 -9.96
C VAL A 63 -4.25 -10.01 -8.84
N THR A 64 -3.00 -10.33 -9.16
CA THR A 64 -2.00 -10.72 -8.14
C THR A 64 -0.89 -9.68 -8.09
N TRP A 65 -0.65 -9.11 -6.91
CA TRP A 65 0.43 -8.16 -6.66
C TRP A 65 1.36 -8.63 -5.56
N GLN A 66 2.65 -8.69 -5.85
CA GLN A 66 3.70 -9.05 -4.89
C GLN A 66 4.41 -7.80 -4.39
N THR A 67 4.29 -7.48 -3.10
CA THR A 67 4.82 -6.23 -2.54
C THR A 67 6.34 -6.15 -2.62
N LYS A 68 7.06 -7.26 -2.35
CA LYS A 68 8.53 -7.30 -2.37
C LYS A 68 9.13 -7.12 -3.77
N SER A 69 8.53 -7.75 -4.78
CA SER A 69 9.05 -7.71 -6.16
C SER A 69 8.41 -6.60 -7.00
N MET A 70 7.31 -6.04 -6.50
CA MET A 70 6.39 -5.12 -7.17
C MET A 70 5.72 -5.72 -8.41
N ASN A 71 5.86 -7.03 -8.63
CA ASN A 71 5.28 -7.69 -9.79
C ASN A 71 3.76 -7.70 -9.67
N ILE A 72 3.11 -7.38 -10.78
CA ILE A 72 1.66 -7.49 -10.91
C ILE A 72 1.32 -8.36 -12.12
N SER A 73 0.32 -9.23 -11.96
CA SER A 73 -0.27 -10.00 -13.04
C SER A 73 -1.78 -9.83 -13.05
N PHE A 74 -2.33 -9.82 -14.27
CA PHE A 74 -3.75 -9.78 -14.53
C PHE A 74 -4.14 -11.08 -15.24
N GLU A 75 -5.16 -11.74 -14.73
CA GLU A 75 -5.69 -13.01 -15.20
C GLU A 75 -7.22 -12.91 -15.33
N GLY A 76 -7.85 -13.86 -16.01
CA GLY A 76 -9.28 -13.81 -16.32
C GLY A 76 -9.59 -13.17 -17.67
N GLU A 77 -10.88 -13.09 -18.01
CA GLU A 77 -11.37 -12.67 -19.33
C GLU A 77 -10.91 -11.25 -19.69
N LYS A 78 -10.97 -10.31 -18.74
CA LYS A 78 -10.45 -8.94 -18.91
C LYS A 78 -8.94 -8.82 -18.68
N GLY A 79 -8.29 -9.83 -18.11
CA GLY A 79 -6.89 -9.74 -17.65
C GLY A 79 -5.88 -9.63 -18.79
N LYS A 80 -6.12 -10.32 -19.90
CA LYS A 80 -5.24 -10.27 -21.09
C LYS A 80 -5.31 -8.91 -21.77
N ASP A 81 -6.52 -8.41 -22.02
CA ASP A 81 -6.75 -7.12 -22.67
C ASP A 81 -6.19 -5.97 -21.82
N LEU A 82 -6.35 -6.06 -20.49
CA LEU A 82 -5.79 -5.08 -19.56
C LEU A 82 -4.26 -5.11 -19.56
N THR A 83 -3.66 -6.30 -19.63
CA THR A 83 -2.20 -6.44 -19.74
C THR A 83 -1.68 -5.79 -21.03
N GLU A 84 -2.34 -6.04 -22.16
CA GLU A 84 -1.99 -5.44 -23.46
C GLU A 84 -2.18 -3.91 -23.45
N GLN A 85 -3.24 -3.42 -22.80
CA GLN A 85 -3.51 -2.00 -22.63
C GLN A 85 -2.44 -1.31 -21.77
N VAL A 86 -2.08 -1.90 -20.62
CA VAL A 86 -0.99 -1.39 -19.77
C VAL A 86 0.33 -1.36 -20.52
N ILE A 87 0.68 -2.44 -21.22
CA ILE A 87 1.92 -2.51 -22.00
C ILE A 87 1.93 -1.47 -23.14
N SER A 88 0.81 -1.30 -23.84
CA SER A 88 0.70 -0.31 -24.92
C SER A 88 0.85 1.11 -24.39
N ASN A 89 0.20 1.44 -23.28
CA ASN A 89 0.34 2.75 -22.61
C ASN A 89 1.80 3.03 -22.18
N LEU A 90 2.51 2.01 -21.70
CA LEU A 90 3.92 2.15 -21.31
C LEU A 90 4.85 2.29 -22.51
N LYS A 91 4.59 1.57 -23.60
CA LYS A 91 5.33 1.71 -24.85
C LYS A 91 5.11 3.08 -25.49
N GLU A 92 3.88 3.60 -25.53
CA GLU A 92 3.59 4.94 -26.03
C GLU A 92 4.29 6.03 -25.22
N LYS A 93 4.37 5.89 -23.89
CA LYS A 93 5.14 6.80 -23.04
C LYS A 93 6.64 6.74 -23.36
N GLY A 94 7.20 5.53 -23.49
CA GLY A 94 8.61 5.34 -23.88
C GLY A 94 8.93 5.90 -25.28
N VAL A 95 8.00 5.79 -26.24
CA VAL A 95 8.15 6.35 -27.59
C VAL A 95 8.01 7.87 -27.58
N LYS A 96 7.15 8.47 -26.75
CA LYS A 96 7.05 9.93 -26.61
C LYS A 96 8.31 10.52 -25.97
N GLU A 97 8.90 9.84 -24.99
CA GLU A 97 10.19 10.25 -24.40
C GLU A 97 11.36 10.03 -25.37
N HIS A 98 11.41 8.92 -26.11
CA HIS A 98 12.45 8.67 -27.12
C HIS A 98 12.34 9.56 -28.37
N ASN A 99 11.14 9.91 -28.85
CA ASN A 99 10.98 10.84 -29.99
C ASN A 99 11.36 12.27 -29.63
N SER A 100 11.24 12.65 -28.36
CA SER A 100 11.71 13.94 -27.84
C SER A 100 13.25 14.02 -27.83
N ILE A 101 13.92 12.87 -27.66
CA ILE A 101 15.38 12.75 -27.65
C ILE A 101 15.94 12.55 -29.08
N ALA A 102 15.25 11.78 -29.93
CA ALA A 102 15.68 11.47 -31.29
C ALA A 102 15.54 12.66 -32.26
N LEU A 103 14.63 13.61 -32.01
CA LEU A 103 14.62 14.88 -32.75
C LEU A 103 15.71 15.87 -32.32
N ALA A 104 16.38 15.62 -31.19
CA ALA A 104 17.49 16.45 -30.71
C ALA A 104 18.88 15.91 -31.11
N GLN A 105 18.96 14.74 -31.75
CA GLN A 105 20.23 14.06 -32.07
C GLN A 105 20.48 13.82 -33.57
N LYS A 106 19.75 14.49 -34.45
CA LYS A 106 20.07 14.52 -35.88
C LYS A 106 20.64 15.89 -36.22
N ASP A 107 21.90 16.10 -35.83
CA ASP A 107 22.86 17.07 -36.39
C ASP A 107 24.05 17.12 -35.41
N THR A 108 24.88 16.07 -35.37
CA THR A 108 26.27 16.09 -34.85
C THR A 108 26.92 14.71 -35.01
N GLU A 109 27.26 14.34 -36.24
CA GLU A 109 28.53 13.66 -36.56
C GLU A 109 29.42 14.78 -37.12
N ASP A 110 30.72 14.94 -36.93
CA ASP A 110 31.89 14.18 -36.49
C ASP A 110 32.92 15.32 -36.20
N ASP A 111 33.89 15.31 -35.31
CA ASP A 111 35.03 14.42 -35.20
C ASP A 111 35.91 14.95 -34.03
N GLY A 112 36.69 14.08 -33.40
CA GLY A 112 37.50 14.38 -32.22
C GLY A 112 38.67 15.33 -32.48
N GLY A 113 39.03 16.12 -31.47
CA GLY A 113 40.25 16.93 -31.49
C GLY A 113 40.48 17.71 -30.20
N ASP A 114 41.67 17.55 -29.64
CA ASP A 114 42.24 18.20 -28.45
C ASP A 114 41.84 19.67 -28.27
N ILE A 115 41.39 20.03 -27.07
CA ILE A 115 41.18 21.42 -26.67
C ILE A 115 42.53 22.01 -26.24
N THR A 116 43.32 22.47 -27.20
CA THR A 116 44.28 23.55 -26.95
C THR A 116 43.56 24.89 -27.06
N THR A 117 43.53 25.62 -25.95
CA THR A 117 43.19 27.03 -25.89
C THR A 117 44.12 27.82 -26.80
N VAL A 118 43.57 28.34 -27.91
CA VAL A 118 44.20 29.38 -28.71
C VAL A 118 43.20 30.53 -28.80
N GLU A 119 43.47 31.58 -28.02
CA GLU A 119 42.96 32.91 -28.30
C GLU A 119 43.39 33.28 -29.72
N CYS A 120 42.44 33.50 -30.61
CA CYS A 120 42.72 34.03 -31.93
C CYS A 120 41.90 35.31 -32.14
N GLU A 121 42.52 36.44 -31.83
CA GLU A 121 42.20 37.71 -32.46
C GLU A 121 42.15 37.49 -33.97
N THR A 122 40.98 37.72 -34.59
CA THR A 122 40.91 37.83 -36.04
C THR A 122 40.43 39.22 -36.38
N THR A 123 41.39 40.04 -36.80
CA THR A 123 41.23 41.30 -37.49
C THR A 123 40.34 41.06 -38.71
N ALA A 124 39.15 41.66 -38.71
CA ALA A 124 38.26 41.66 -39.87
C ALA A 124 38.88 42.51 -40.98
N GLN A 125 39.58 41.87 -41.91
CA GLN A 125 39.97 42.48 -43.16
C GLN A 125 38.74 42.50 -44.08
N VAL A 126 38.27 43.71 -44.32
CA VAL A 126 37.16 44.05 -45.22
C VAL A 126 37.49 43.59 -46.64
N VAL A 127 36.77 42.58 -47.13
CA VAL A 127 36.54 42.37 -48.56
C VAL A 127 35.05 42.59 -48.78
N CYS A 128 34.71 43.74 -49.32
CA CYS A 128 33.35 44.12 -49.71
C CYS A 128 32.87 43.19 -50.84
N ASN A 129 32.09 42.17 -50.49
CA ASN A 129 31.06 41.63 -51.37
C ASN A 129 29.72 41.97 -50.69
N GLU A 130 29.02 42.95 -51.23
CA GLU A 130 27.67 43.31 -50.78
C GLU A 130 26.75 42.09 -50.93
N LEU A 131 26.44 41.43 -49.80
CA LEU A 131 25.31 40.52 -49.75
C LEU A 131 24.03 41.34 -50.05
N PRO A 132 23.11 40.82 -50.88
CA PRO A 132 21.87 41.52 -51.20
C PRO A 132 21.18 42.00 -49.92
N THR A 133 20.77 43.25 -49.87
CA THR A 133 20.17 43.93 -48.69
C THR A 133 19.07 43.11 -48.01
N GLU A 134 18.36 42.28 -48.78
CA GLU A 134 17.34 41.34 -48.32
C GLU A 134 17.89 40.20 -47.44
N VAL A 135 19.05 39.62 -47.78
CA VAL A 135 19.67 38.53 -47.01
C VAL A 135 20.16 39.04 -45.65
N SER A 136 20.70 40.25 -45.60
CA SER A 136 21.11 40.90 -44.36
C SER A 136 19.93 41.21 -43.44
N MET A 137 18.78 41.63 -43.99
CA MET A 137 17.55 41.83 -43.21
C MET A 137 16.96 40.51 -42.67
N ILE A 138 17.01 39.43 -43.44
CA ILE A 138 16.53 38.11 -42.99
C ILE A 138 17.38 37.61 -41.83
N LYS A 139 18.71 37.74 -41.93
CA LYS A 139 19.64 37.35 -40.86
C LYS A 139 19.41 38.15 -39.57
N LEU A 140 19.13 39.46 -39.69
CA LEU A 140 18.80 40.31 -38.55
C LEU A 140 17.51 39.86 -37.85
N LYS A 141 16.44 39.60 -38.62
CA LYS A 141 15.15 39.12 -38.10
C LYS A 141 15.27 37.74 -37.44
N LEU A 142 16.06 36.85 -38.02
CA LEU A 142 16.32 35.53 -37.44
C LEU A 142 17.04 35.64 -36.10
N ASN A 143 18.07 36.49 -36.00
CA ASN A 143 18.78 36.70 -34.75
C ASN A 143 17.88 37.30 -33.67
N GLN A 144 16.98 38.21 -34.03
CA GLN A 144 16.00 38.76 -33.09
C GLN A 144 15.05 37.67 -32.56
N HIS A 145 14.49 36.84 -33.44
CA HIS A 145 13.65 35.71 -33.03
C HIS A 145 14.41 34.73 -32.12
N ILE A 146 15.69 34.43 -32.41
CA ILE A 146 16.50 33.55 -31.56
C ILE A 146 16.68 34.13 -30.15
N VAL A 147 16.87 35.44 -30.02
CA VAL A 147 16.99 36.11 -28.71
C VAL A 147 15.67 36.07 -27.96
N GLU A 148 14.56 36.36 -28.62
CA GLU A 148 13.21 36.32 -28.04
C GLU A 148 12.86 34.91 -27.55
N THR A 149 13.06 33.88 -28.37
CA THR A 149 12.81 32.48 -27.98
C THR A 149 13.70 32.03 -26.82
N LYS A 150 14.96 32.48 -26.76
CA LYS A 150 15.85 32.18 -25.62
C LYS A 150 15.37 32.82 -24.32
N ALA A 151 14.86 34.06 -24.39
CA ALA A 151 14.30 34.74 -23.23
C ALA A 151 13.03 34.04 -22.70
N GLU A 152 12.14 33.64 -23.61
CA GLU A 152 10.92 32.88 -23.26
C GLU A 152 11.26 31.52 -22.63
N LEU A 153 12.22 30.78 -23.19
CA LEU A 153 12.69 29.52 -22.62
C LEU A 153 13.27 29.69 -21.21
N GLN A 154 14.03 30.76 -20.99
CA GLN A 154 14.60 31.06 -19.69
C GLN A 154 13.50 31.38 -18.66
N GLN A 155 12.50 32.16 -19.05
CA GLN A 155 11.35 32.48 -18.20
C GLN A 155 10.52 31.23 -17.85
N ILE A 156 10.29 30.34 -18.82
CA ILE A 156 9.59 29.07 -18.60
C ILE A 156 10.37 28.19 -17.62
N LYS A 157 11.70 28.11 -17.77
CA LYS A 157 12.57 27.35 -16.86
C LYS A 157 12.49 27.85 -15.42
N GLU A 158 12.51 29.16 -15.23
CA GLU A 158 12.39 29.79 -13.90
C GLU A 158 11.03 29.47 -13.26
N ASN A 159 9.94 29.60 -14.01
CA ASN A 159 8.60 29.29 -13.53
C ASN A 159 8.45 27.80 -13.13
N PHE A 160 9.00 26.87 -13.93
CA PHE A 160 8.98 25.44 -13.56
C PHE A 160 9.82 25.14 -12.31
N THR A 161 10.93 25.86 -12.12
CA THR A 161 11.78 25.69 -10.93
C THR A 161 11.03 26.13 -9.67
N GLU A 162 10.37 27.29 -9.73
CA GLU A 162 9.57 27.81 -8.63
C GLU A 162 8.38 26.89 -8.29
N GLN A 163 7.67 26.38 -9.29
CA GLN A 163 6.58 25.41 -9.08
C GLN A 163 7.08 24.10 -8.46
N LEU A 164 8.26 23.62 -8.85
CA LEU A 164 8.86 22.42 -8.30
C LEU A 164 9.21 22.61 -6.81
N ASP A 165 9.72 23.77 -6.44
CA ASP A 165 10.09 24.06 -5.05
C ASP A 165 8.85 24.25 -4.16
N GLN A 166 7.79 24.90 -4.67
CA GLN A 166 6.49 24.96 -3.98
C GLN A 166 5.89 23.57 -3.73
N LEU A 167 5.96 22.66 -4.71
CA LEU A 167 5.50 21.27 -4.56
C LEU A 167 6.31 20.48 -3.52
N LYS A 168 7.63 20.70 -3.45
CA LYS A 168 8.49 20.07 -2.44
C LYS A 168 8.13 20.53 -1.03
N GLU A 169 7.89 21.83 -0.82
CA GLU A 169 7.49 22.36 0.49
C GLU A 169 6.12 21.82 0.95
N LEU A 170 5.15 21.74 0.04
CA LEU A 170 3.84 21.16 0.31
C LEU A 170 3.94 19.66 0.66
N SER A 171 4.78 18.92 -0.07
CA SER A 171 5.02 17.49 0.19
C SER A 171 5.73 17.24 1.53
N PHE A 172 6.62 18.13 1.96
CA PHE A 172 7.41 17.95 3.16
C PHE A 172 6.65 18.30 4.45
N ASN A 173 5.76 19.31 4.39
CA ASN A 173 5.08 19.83 5.59
C ASN A 173 3.69 19.21 5.85
N GLY A 174 2.97 18.73 4.84
CA GLY A 174 1.59 18.27 4.99
C GLY A 174 1.42 16.78 5.30
N GLY A 175 2.23 15.91 4.67
CA GLY A 175 2.03 14.46 4.74
C GLY A 175 2.74 13.79 5.92
N THR A 176 4.01 14.10 6.13
CA THR A 176 4.92 13.32 6.98
C THR A 176 4.69 13.54 8.48
N LYS A 177 4.40 14.77 8.91
CA LYS A 177 4.21 15.10 10.34
C LYS A 177 2.86 14.63 10.88
N VAL A 178 1.80 14.71 10.08
CA VAL A 178 0.46 14.24 10.47
C VAL A 178 0.44 12.72 10.53
N THR A 179 1.09 12.03 9.57
CA THR A 179 1.21 10.57 9.61
C THR A 179 2.05 10.09 10.79
N GLU A 180 3.15 10.76 11.15
CA GLU A 180 3.99 10.39 12.31
C GLU A 180 3.24 10.55 13.65
N TYR A 181 2.47 11.63 13.82
CA TYR A 181 1.63 11.81 15.01
C TYR A 181 0.50 10.77 15.09
N CYS A 182 -0.16 10.46 13.97
CA CYS A 182 -1.17 9.40 13.94
C CYS A 182 -0.55 8.02 14.22
N LEU A 183 0.65 7.73 13.69
CA LEU A 183 1.34 6.46 13.90
C LEU A 183 1.70 6.26 15.36
N THR A 184 2.31 7.27 15.98
CA THR A 184 2.70 7.24 17.41
C THR A 184 1.48 7.13 18.34
N SER A 185 0.38 7.83 18.01
CA SER A 185 -0.87 7.71 18.76
C SER A 185 -1.47 6.30 18.64
N LEU A 186 -1.48 5.70 17.44
CA LEU A 186 -1.97 4.34 17.21
C LEU A 186 -1.07 3.29 17.88
N GLU A 187 0.25 3.48 17.87
CA GLU A 187 1.19 2.61 18.58
C GLU A 187 0.97 2.65 20.09
N HIS A 188 0.73 3.84 20.65
CA HIS A 188 0.41 4.00 22.06
C HIS A 188 -0.90 3.30 22.43
N GLU A 189 -1.97 3.53 21.66
CA GLU A 189 -3.28 2.90 21.89
C GLU A 189 -3.21 1.37 21.76
N ASN A 190 -2.49 0.87 20.76
CA ASN A 190 -2.25 -0.57 20.59
C ASN A 190 -1.44 -1.16 21.75
N GLY A 191 -0.46 -0.41 22.27
CA GLY A 191 0.28 -0.77 23.49
C GLY A 191 -0.64 -0.92 24.71
N THR A 192 -1.53 0.05 24.93
CA THR A 192 -2.52 0.03 26.03
C THR A 192 -3.47 -1.16 25.89
N LEU A 193 -4.04 -1.38 24.70
CA LEU A 193 -4.94 -2.50 24.44
C LEU A 193 -4.27 -3.87 24.67
N ARG A 194 -2.99 -4.03 24.29
CA ARG A 194 -2.24 -5.26 24.56
C ARG A 194 -2.01 -5.48 26.05
N HIS A 195 -1.75 -4.41 26.80
CA HIS A 195 -1.59 -4.49 28.25
C HIS A 195 -2.90 -4.91 28.93
N GLU A 196 -4.02 -4.27 28.59
CA GLU A 196 -5.34 -4.60 29.11
C GLU A 196 -5.74 -6.04 28.78
N ASN A 197 -5.54 -6.48 27.54
CA ASN A 197 -5.84 -7.86 27.13
C ASN A 197 -5.02 -8.89 27.93
N THR A 198 -3.77 -8.56 28.25
CA THR A 198 -2.92 -9.41 29.10
C THR A 198 -3.43 -9.46 30.54
N GLN A 199 -3.90 -8.34 31.11
CA GLN A 199 -4.51 -8.32 32.44
C GLN A 199 -5.80 -9.14 32.48
N LEU A 200 -6.70 -8.93 31.51
CA LEU A 200 -7.97 -9.66 31.41
C LEU A 200 -7.75 -11.18 31.28
N ARG A 201 -6.73 -11.62 30.54
CA ARG A 201 -6.35 -13.03 30.46
C ARG A 201 -5.96 -13.60 31.82
N ARG A 202 -5.11 -12.89 32.58
CA ARG A 202 -4.69 -13.32 33.92
C ARG A 202 -5.87 -13.40 34.88
N GLU A 203 -6.78 -12.42 34.84
CA GLU A 203 -7.99 -12.43 35.65
C GLU A 203 -8.90 -13.62 35.28
N ASN A 204 -9.06 -13.88 33.99
CA ASN A 204 -9.84 -15.01 33.50
C ASN A 204 -9.25 -16.35 33.96
N ASP A 205 -7.93 -16.52 33.89
CA ASP A 205 -7.25 -17.73 34.35
C ASP A 205 -7.39 -17.91 35.88
N SER A 206 -7.24 -16.83 36.65
CA SER A 206 -7.51 -16.84 38.10
C SER A 206 -8.97 -17.19 38.42
N LEU A 207 -9.93 -16.66 37.65
CA LEU A 207 -11.35 -16.99 37.82
C LEU A 207 -11.63 -18.46 37.49
N LYS A 208 -11.04 -19.00 36.43
CA LYS A 208 -11.13 -20.43 36.09
C LYS A 208 -10.56 -21.31 37.19
N GLU A 209 -9.41 -20.95 37.76
CA GLU A 209 -8.82 -21.69 38.87
C GLU A 209 -9.75 -21.68 40.10
N ARG A 210 -10.28 -20.51 40.48
CA ARG A 210 -11.26 -20.38 41.57
C ARG A 210 -12.52 -21.20 41.31
N PHE A 211 -13.01 -21.20 40.08
CA PHE A 211 -14.18 -21.99 39.68
C PHE A 211 -13.90 -23.50 39.83
N ASN A 212 -12.77 -23.97 39.32
CA ASN A 212 -12.36 -25.37 39.44
C ASN A 212 -12.21 -25.78 40.92
N ASN A 213 -11.57 -24.97 41.74
CA ASN A 213 -11.43 -25.23 43.18
C ASN A 213 -12.80 -25.33 43.88
N ARG A 214 -13.74 -24.43 43.57
CA ARG A 214 -15.11 -24.52 44.09
C ARG A 214 -15.82 -25.77 43.59
N SER A 215 -15.64 -26.13 42.33
CA SER A 215 -16.23 -27.35 41.75
C SER A 215 -15.76 -28.60 42.50
N TYR A 216 -14.44 -28.71 42.78
CA TYR A 216 -13.90 -29.79 43.60
C TYR A 216 -14.46 -29.79 45.03
N MET A 217 -14.53 -28.63 45.68
CA MET A 217 -15.12 -28.52 47.02
C MET A 217 -16.60 -28.96 47.04
N VAL A 218 -17.38 -28.57 46.04
CA VAL A 218 -18.80 -28.99 45.91
C VAL A 218 -18.88 -30.50 45.75
N SER A 219 -18.00 -31.10 44.94
CA SER A 219 -17.94 -32.56 44.79
C SER A 219 -17.62 -33.26 46.12
N ASP A 220 -16.65 -32.76 46.89
CA ASP A 220 -16.28 -33.32 48.20
C ASP A 220 -17.38 -33.14 49.26
N LEU A 221 -18.11 -32.01 49.23
CA LEU A 221 -19.27 -31.82 50.09
C LEU A 221 -20.40 -32.78 49.73
N ASN A 222 -20.64 -33.02 48.43
CA ASN A 222 -21.66 -33.96 47.99
C ASN A 222 -21.36 -35.40 48.41
N THR A 223 -20.09 -35.84 48.36
CA THR A 223 -19.72 -37.17 48.86
C THR A 223 -19.90 -37.29 50.37
N LYS A 224 -19.56 -36.24 51.13
CA LYS A 224 -19.80 -36.20 52.59
C LYS A 224 -21.29 -36.23 52.92
N ILE A 225 -22.12 -35.47 52.21
CA ILE A 225 -23.58 -35.49 52.40
C ILE A 225 -24.12 -36.91 52.19
N LYS A 226 -23.71 -37.56 51.10
CA LYS A 226 -24.14 -38.93 50.80
C LYS A 226 -23.74 -39.91 51.91
N ASN A 227 -22.51 -39.83 52.41
CA ASN A 227 -22.06 -40.69 53.51
C ASN A 227 -22.90 -40.47 54.79
N ILE A 228 -23.22 -39.22 55.11
CA ILE A 228 -24.08 -38.89 56.27
C ILE A 228 -25.51 -39.43 56.06
N GLU A 229 -26.05 -39.33 54.84
CA GLU A 229 -27.36 -39.89 54.50
C GLU A 229 -27.38 -41.42 54.68
N ASP A 230 -26.32 -42.11 54.24
CA ASP A 230 -26.16 -43.56 54.40
C ASP A 230 -26.05 -43.96 55.89
N GLU A 231 -25.24 -43.25 56.68
CA GLU A 231 -25.12 -43.45 58.14
C GLU A 231 -26.46 -43.24 58.86
N LYS A 232 -27.18 -42.17 58.51
CA LYS A 232 -28.51 -41.88 59.05
C LYS A 232 -29.48 -43.02 58.75
N LEU A 233 -29.50 -43.53 57.51
CA LEU A 233 -30.34 -44.65 57.11
C LEU A 233 -30.01 -45.90 57.92
N SER A 234 -28.72 -46.19 58.14
CA SER A 234 -28.27 -47.30 58.97
C SER A 234 -28.73 -47.18 60.42
N LEU A 235 -28.55 -46.01 61.04
CA LEU A 235 -29.00 -45.73 62.41
C LEU A 235 -30.52 -45.81 62.57
N VAL A 236 -31.28 -45.26 61.61
CA VAL A 236 -32.76 -45.37 61.62
C VAL A 236 -33.20 -46.83 61.53
N THR A 237 -32.49 -47.64 60.75
CA THR A 237 -32.79 -49.08 60.61
C THR A 237 -32.49 -49.81 61.92
N ALA A 238 -31.33 -49.55 62.54
CA ALA A 238 -30.96 -50.13 63.84
C ALA A 238 -31.97 -49.75 64.95
N LEU A 239 -32.41 -48.48 64.98
CA LEU A 239 -33.42 -48.02 65.93
C LEU A 239 -34.78 -48.73 65.75
N LYS A 240 -35.20 -48.97 64.51
CA LYS A 240 -36.44 -49.71 64.23
C LYS A 240 -36.37 -51.14 64.74
N LEU A 241 -35.24 -51.83 64.50
CA LEU A 241 -35.02 -53.19 65.00
C LEU A 241 -35.09 -53.25 66.54
N LEU A 242 -34.40 -52.34 67.23
CA LEU A 242 -34.46 -52.25 68.70
C LEU A 242 -35.87 -51.96 69.23
N GLN A 243 -36.64 -51.12 68.53
CA GLN A 243 -38.04 -50.87 68.89
C GLN A 243 -38.91 -52.11 68.73
N GLU A 244 -38.69 -52.92 67.69
CA GLU A 244 -39.39 -54.18 67.47
C GLU A 244 -39.05 -55.23 68.54
N ASP A 245 -37.78 -55.35 68.92
CA ASP A 245 -37.32 -56.24 70.00
C ASP A 245 -37.88 -55.86 71.37
N SER A 246 -37.99 -54.55 71.65
CA SER A 246 -38.56 -54.05 72.91
C SER A 246 -40.07 -54.29 73.04
N LYS A 247 -40.78 -54.40 71.92
CA LYS A 247 -42.22 -54.72 71.91
C LYS A 247 -42.49 -56.21 72.10
N THR A 248 -41.58 -57.07 71.67
CA THR A 248 -41.71 -58.53 71.79
C THR A 248 -41.37 -59.03 73.19
N THR A 249 -40.55 -58.32 73.96
CA THR A 249 -40.16 -58.69 75.33
C THR A 249 -41.21 -58.40 76.41
N VAL A 250 -42.24 -57.59 76.14
CA VAL A 250 -43.31 -57.26 77.11
C VAL A 250 -44.44 -58.32 77.12
N TYR A 251 -44.43 -59.28 76.20
CA TYR A 251 -45.47 -60.32 76.06
C TYR A 251 -45.05 -61.74 76.47
N HIS A 252 -43.90 -61.89 77.15
CA HIS A 252 -43.47 -63.13 77.80
C HIS A 252 -43.35 -62.94 79.31
#